data_AF-A0A5S5DKN0-F1
#
_entry.id   AF-A0A5S5DKN0-F1
#
_cell.length_a   1.000
_cell.length_b   1.000
_cell.length_c   1.000
_cell.angle_alpha   90.00
_cell.angle_beta   90.00
_cell.angle_gamma   90.00
#
_symmetry.space_group_name_H-M   'P 1'
#
loop_
_entity.id
_entity.type
_entity.pdbx_description
1 polymer ?
#
loop_
_entity_poly.entity_id
_entity_poly.type
_entity_poly.pdbx_seq_one_letter_code
_entity_poly.pdbx_strand_id
1 'polypeptide(L)'
;MKSIIYIAFFIFFSSFNIYAQKDSITANTKQLQLKPADYNPLSPSKAAFYSAIFPGAGQIYNNRYWWQLPLIYGGLGISIYSYIDSSNDYDRYRTAFKRRKAGLPDEFTVDGTPIISDAGLESAQRQLSKNRDLSLLSAILVYVLQIVEASVRAHLLQFDTNENLSISPMTIPDYDLVEAPKVGVTLKYSF
;
A
#
# COMPACT_ATOMS: atom_id res chain seq x y z
N MET A 1 -9.95 -25.21 13.94
CA MET A 1 -10.54 -24.32 12.91
C MET A 1 -9.64 -23.14 12.53
N LYS A 2 -8.95 -22.47 13.46
CA LYS A 2 -8.04 -21.34 13.13
C LYS A 2 -6.88 -21.71 12.18
N SER A 3 -6.31 -22.90 12.28
CA SER A 3 -5.21 -23.36 11.42
C SER A 3 -5.60 -23.61 9.95
N ILE A 4 -6.86 -23.99 9.70
CA ILE A 4 -7.39 -24.22 8.35
C ILE A 4 -7.56 -22.88 7.61
N ILE A 5 -7.87 -21.80 8.34
CA ILE A 5 -7.99 -20.45 7.78
C ILE A 5 -6.63 -19.93 7.30
N TYR A 6 -5.55 -20.19 8.03
CA TYR A 6 -4.20 -19.78 7.60
C TYR A 6 -3.72 -20.54 6.36
N ILE A 7 -4.06 -21.84 6.24
CA ILE A 7 -3.70 -22.66 5.08
C ILE A 7 -4.49 -22.21 3.84
N ALA A 8 -5.78 -21.89 3.98
CA ALA A 8 -6.60 -21.35 2.90
C ALA A 8 -6.10 -19.98 2.42
N PHE A 9 -5.64 -19.12 3.34
CA PHE A 9 -5.08 -17.81 3.00
C PHE A 9 -3.75 -17.91 2.24
N PHE A 10 -2.91 -18.90 2.57
CA PHE A 10 -1.62 -19.14 1.89
C PHE A 10 -1.79 -19.69 0.46
N ILE A 11 -2.78 -20.55 0.23
CA ILE A 11 -3.08 -21.11 -1.10
C ILE A 11 -3.64 -20.02 -2.04
N PHE A 12 -4.46 -19.09 -1.53
CA PHE A 12 -4.99 -17.99 -2.33
C PHE A 12 -3.92 -16.99 -2.81
N PHE A 13 -2.84 -16.80 -2.03
CA PHE A 13 -1.72 -15.91 -2.39
C PHE A 13 -0.71 -16.55 -3.36
N SER A 14 -0.76 -17.87 -3.56
CA SER A 14 0.21 -18.60 -4.37
C SER A 14 -0.14 -18.64 -5.87
N SER A 15 -1.31 -18.14 -6.27
CA SER A 15 -1.77 -18.13 -7.66
C SER A 15 -1.32 -16.87 -8.42
N PHE A 16 -0.01 -16.63 -8.51
CA PHE A 16 0.52 -15.70 -9.53
C PHE A 16 0.68 -16.46 -10.85
N ASN A 17 -0.16 -16.14 -11.83
CA ASN A 17 0.01 -16.61 -13.20
C ASN A 17 1.27 -15.95 -13.79
N ILE A 18 2.36 -16.71 -13.90
CA ILE A 18 3.54 -16.33 -14.67
C ILE A 18 3.21 -16.57 -16.14
N TYR A 19 2.87 -15.52 -16.88
CA TYR A 19 2.80 -15.59 -18.33
C TYR A 19 4.22 -15.53 -18.91
N ALA A 20 4.66 -16.63 -19.52
CA ALA A 20 5.90 -16.66 -20.30
C ALA A 20 5.72 -15.88 -21.62
N GLN A 21 6.67 -15.01 -21.95
CA GLN A 21 6.69 -14.25 -23.18
C GLN A 21 6.89 -15.18 -24.40
N LYS A 22 6.00 -15.09 -25.39
CA LYS A 22 6.10 -15.78 -26.67
C LYS A 22 6.89 -14.91 -27.64
N ASP A 23 8.19 -15.15 -27.77
CA ASP A 23 9.03 -14.43 -28.73
C ASP A 23 8.91 -15.05 -30.14
N SER A 24 8.19 -14.36 -31.02
CA SER A 24 8.33 -14.51 -32.47
C SER A 24 9.31 -13.45 -32.97
N ILE A 25 10.55 -13.85 -33.24
CA ILE A 25 11.61 -12.97 -33.71
C ILE A 25 11.35 -12.65 -35.19
N THR A 26 10.86 -11.45 -35.50
CA THR A 26 11.04 -10.84 -36.84
C THR A 26 12.11 -9.79 -36.69
N ALA A 27 13.32 -10.10 -37.14
CA ALA A 27 14.45 -9.18 -37.12
C ALA A 27 14.19 -8.03 -38.10
N ASN A 28 13.58 -6.95 -37.61
CA ASN A 28 13.64 -5.65 -38.26
C ASN A 28 14.83 -4.90 -37.67
N THR A 29 15.90 -4.78 -38.45
CA THR A 29 17.00 -3.84 -38.24
C THR A 29 16.45 -2.41 -38.31
N LYS A 30 15.84 -1.92 -37.23
CA LYS A 30 15.55 -0.50 -37.06
C LYS A 30 16.86 0.19 -36.68
N GLN A 31 17.34 1.05 -37.57
CA GLN A 31 18.33 2.08 -37.27
C GLN A 31 18.00 2.73 -35.93
N LEU A 32 19.01 2.85 -35.06
CA LEU A 32 18.93 3.56 -33.78
C LEU A 32 18.55 5.03 -34.03
N GLN A 33 17.25 5.31 -34.03
CA GLN A 33 16.77 6.64 -33.75
C GLN A 33 16.92 6.83 -32.25
N LEU A 34 17.94 7.59 -31.86
CA LEU A 34 18.00 8.20 -30.53
C LEU A 34 16.77 9.09 -30.40
N LYS A 35 15.70 8.50 -29.87
CA LYS A 35 14.52 9.26 -29.46
C LYS A 35 15.05 10.25 -28.42
N PRO A 36 14.87 11.58 -28.61
CA PRO A 36 15.21 12.51 -27.55
C PRO A 36 14.49 12.05 -26.30
N ALA A 37 15.18 12.00 -25.16
CA ALA A 37 14.54 11.68 -23.88
C ALA A 37 13.32 12.60 -23.77
N ASP A 38 12.13 12.01 -23.79
CA ASP A 38 10.86 12.73 -23.62
C ASP A 38 10.83 13.23 -22.16
N TYR A 39 11.57 14.31 -21.91
CA TYR A 39 11.58 15.02 -20.65
C TYR A 39 10.23 15.72 -20.53
N ASN A 40 9.30 15.05 -19.85
CA ASN A 40 8.01 15.61 -19.52
C ASN A 40 8.02 16.08 -18.05
N PRO A 41 8.36 17.35 -17.78
CA PRO A 41 8.43 17.88 -16.42
C PRO A 41 7.06 17.89 -15.72
N LEU A 42 5.96 17.64 -16.43
CA LEU A 42 4.61 17.57 -15.87
C LEU A 42 4.21 16.17 -15.39
N SER A 43 4.98 15.12 -15.68
CA SER A 43 4.66 13.76 -15.21
C SER A 43 4.61 13.61 -13.68
N PRO A 44 5.50 14.27 -12.87
CA PRO A 44 5.44 14.19 -11.41
C PRO A 44 4.28 15.00 -10.85
N SER A 45 4.05 16.19 -11.41
CA SER A 45 2.95 17.06 -11.00
C SER A 45 1.60 16.41 -11.28
N LYS A 46 1.45 15.70 -12.40
CA LYS A 46 0.24 14.93 -12.71
C LYS A 46 0.07 13.72 -11.80
N ALA A 47 1.12 12.94 -11.55
CA ALA A 47 1.04 11.80 -10.62
C ALA A 47 0.70 12.23 -9.18
N ALA A 48 1.28 13.32 -8.70
CA ALA A 48 0.96 13.91 -7.40
C ALA A 48 -0.48 14.45 -7.36
N PHE A 49 -0.93 15.14 -8.41
CA PHE A 49 -2.31 15.63 -8.51
C PHE A 49 -3.33 14.49 -8.53
N TYR A 50 -3.08 13.41 -9.29
CA TYR A 50 -3.95 12.23 -9.28
C TYR A 50 -3.95 11.52 -7.92
N SER A 51 -2.80 11.36 -7.27
CA SER A 51 -2.70 10.80 -5.90
C SER A 51 -3.44 11.65 -4.85
N ALA A 52 -3.52 12.97 -5.04
CA ALA A 52 -4.27 13.84 -4.15
C ALA A 52 -5.80 13.64 -4.30
N ILE A 53 -6.30 13.42 -5.51
CA ILE A 53 -7.74 13.26 -5.72
C ILE A 53 -8.23 11.89 -5.27
N PHE A 54 -7.48 10.82 -5.59
CA PHE A 54 -7.82 9.47 -5.20
C PHE A 54 -6.59 8.78 -4.59
N PRO A 55 -6.71 8.18 -3.39
CA PRO A 55 -5.61 7.46 -2.79
C PRO A 55 -5.16 6.35 -3.75
N GLY A 56 -3.92 6.45 -4.25
CA GLY A 56 -3.30 5.46 -5.13
C GLY A 56 -3.36 5.76 -6.64
N ALA A 57 -4.06 6.80 -7.10
CA ALA A 57 -4.20 7.06 -8.53
C ALA A 57 -2.90 7.54 -9.22
N GLY A 58 -1.97 8.18 -8.50
CA GLY A 58 -0.63 8.46 -9.05
C GLY A 58 0.26 7.22 -9.21
N GLN A 59 -0.03 6.13 -8.49
CA GLN A 59 0.68 4.86 -8.65
C GLN A 59 0.24 4.11 -9.92
N ILE A 60 -1.01 4.29 -10.36
CA ILE A 60 -1.55 3.75 -11.62
C ILE A 60 -0.83 4.38 -12.81
N TYR A 61 -0.50 5.68 -12.73
CA TYR A 61 0.19 6.39 -13.80
C TYR A 61 1.61 5.86 -14.08
N ASN A 62 2.21 5.13 -13.12
CA ASN A 62 3.63 4.76 -13.17
C ASN A 62 3.90 3.24 -13.22
N ASN A 63 2.89 2.41 -13.50
CA ASN A 63 2.99 0.96 -13.76
C ASN A 63 3.73 0.08 -12.71
N ARG A 64 4.07 0.60 -11.53
CA ARG A 64 4.80 -0.10 -10.46
C ARG A 64 4.08 0.05 -9.12
N TYR A 65 2.85 -0.46 -9.09
CA TYR A 65 1.82 -0.18 -8.09
C TYR A 65 1.53 -1.32 -7.10
N TRP A 66 2.03 -2.52 -7.34
CA TRP A 66 1.46 -3.72 -6.72
C TRP A 66 1.68 -3.87 -5.19
N TRP A 67 2.80 -3.39 -4.64
CA TRP A 67 3.14 -3.57 -3.22
C TRP A 67 2.87 -2.34 -2.33
N GLN A 68 2.80 -1.13 -2.90
CA GLN A 68 2.60 0.12 -2.13
C GLN A 68 1.13 0.39 -1.84
N LEU A 69 0.24 0.03 -2.78
CA LEU A 69 -1.20 0.19 -2.63
C LEU A 69 -1.73 -0.48 -1.34
N PRO A 70 -1.44 -1.78 -1.07
CA PRO A 70 -1.92 -2.42 0.15
C PRO A 70 -1.47 -1.71 1.43
N LEU A 71 -0.24 -1.15 1.45
CA LEU A 71 0.28 -0.46 2.63
C LEU A 71 -0.50 0.83 2.91
N ILE A 72 -0.77 1.63 1.89
CA ILE A 72 -1.49 2.90 2.06
C ILE A 72 -2.96 2.67 2.40
N TYR A 73 -3.62 1.74 1.70
CA TYR A 73 -4.99 1.34 2.02
C TYR A 73 -5.07 0.69 3.41
N GLY A 74 -4.05 -0.05 3.82
CA GLY A 74 -3.93 -0.58 5.19
C GLY A 74 -3.82 0.54 6.23
N GLY A 75 -2.92 1.50 6.03
CA GLY A 75 -2.74 2.64 6.95
C GLY A 75 -3.98 3.51 7.07
N LEU A 76 -4.62 3.84 5.95
CA LEU A 76 -5.88 4.59 5.95
C LEU A 76 -7.02 3.77 6.55
N GLY A 77 -7.14 2.49 6.16
CA GLY A 77 -8.20 1.61 6.66
C GLY A 77 -8.15 1.43 8.18
N ILE A 78 -6.96 1.19 8.74
CA ILE A 78 -6.76 1.07 10.19
C ILE A 78 -7.12 2.40 10.89
N SER A 79 -6.63 3.53 10.38
CA SER A 79 -6.86 4.83 11.00
C SER A 79 -8.35 5.21 11.00
N ILE A 80 -9.05 4.96 9.89
CA ILE A 80 -10.49 5.23 9.75
C ILE A 80 -11.29 4.27 10.66
N TYR A 81 -10.95 2.98 10.67
CA TYR A 81 -11.62 2.00 11.54
C TYR A 81 -11.49 2.39 13.01
N SER A 82 -10.28 2.70 13.48
CA SER A 82 -10.04 3.13 14.86
C SER A 82 -10.73 4.44 15.21
N TYR A 83 -10.87 5.35 14.24
CA TYR A 83 -11.64 6.59 14.41
C TYR A 83 -13.13 6.30 14.64
N ILE A 84 -13.73 5.48 13.78
CA ILE A 84 -15.16 5.13 13.88
C ILE A 84 -15.45 4.40 15.19
N ASP A 85 -14.62 3.41 15.53
CA ASP A 85 -14.75 2.63 16.76
C ASP A 85 -14.67 3.52 18.00
N SER A 86 -13.63 4.36 18.09
CA SER A 86 -13.45 5.30 19.21
C SER A 86 -14.57 6.34 19.29
N SER A 87 -15.12 6.78 18.15
CA SER A 87 -16.23 7.73 18.11
C SER A 87 -17.54 7.11 18.57
N ASN A 88 -17.85 5.89 18.13
CA ASN A 88 -19.04 5.17 18.53
C ASN A 88 -19.03 4.88 20.04
N ASP A 89 -17.89 4.41 20.55
CA ASP A 89 -17.73 4.18 21.98
C ASP A 89 -17.82 5.51 22.75
N TYR A 90 -17.20 6.58 22.27
CA TYR A 90 -17.32 7.89 22.91
C TYR A 90 -18.78 8.32 23.07
N ASP A 91 -19.58 8.21 22.01
CA ASP A 91 -21.00 8.58 22.05
C ASP A 91 -21.83 7.65 22.95
N ARG A 92 -21.46 6.38 23.00
CA ARG A 92 -22.04 5.38 23.91
C ARG A 92 -21.82 5.76 25.38
N TYR A 93 -20.58 5.99 25.80
CA TYR A 93 -20.25 6.42 27.17
C TYR A 93 -20.85 7.79 27.51
N ARG A 94 -20.85 8.73 26.56
CA ARG A 94 -21.46 10.06 26.73
C ARG A 94 -22.97 9.98 26.93
N THR A 95 -23.64 9.09 26.19
CA THR A 95 -25.09 8.87 26.32
C THR A 95 -25.42 8.24 27.68
N ALA A 96 -24.65 7.25 28.12
CA ALA A 96 -24.81 6.65 29.44
C ALA A 96 -24.62 7.68 30.56
N PHE A 97 -23.58 8.53 30.47
CA PHE A 97 -23.34 9.61 31.42
C PHE A 97 -24.51 10.59 31.50
N LYS A 98 -25.07 11.01 30.36
CA LYS A 98 -26.26 11.88 30.31
C LYS A 98 -27.49 11.23 30.95
N ARG A 99 -27.74 9.95 30.66
CA ARG A 99 -28.86 9.20 31.26
C ARG A 99 -28.73 9.11 32.77
N ARG A 100 -27.53 8.82 33.27
CA ARG A 100 -27.28 8.73 34.71
C ARG A 100 -27.48 10.06 35.43
N LYS A 101 -27.04 11.18 34.84
CA LYS A 101 -27.31 12.52 35.38
C LYS A 101 -28.81 12.88 35.36
N ALA A 102 -29.58 12.30 34.44
CA ALA A 102 -31.03 12.44 34.38
C ALA A 102 -31.78 11.45 35.30
N GLY A 103 -31.09 10.59 36.05
CA GLY A 103 -31.70 9.56 36.90
C GLY A 103 -32.32 8.38 36.14
N LEU A 104 -32.01 8.24 34.85
CA LEU A 104 -32.49 7.14 33.99
C LEU A 104 -31.53 5.94 34.08
N PRO A 105 -32.05 4.71 33.91
CA PRO A 105 -31.20 3.53 33.81
C PRO A 105 -30.29 3.61 32.58
N ASP A 106 -29.01 3.32 32.78
CA ASP A 106 -27.99 3.25 31.73
C ASP A 106 -27.41 1.84 31.62
N GLU A 107 -26.70 1.56 30.53
CA GLU A 107 -26.15 0.23 30.25
C GLU A 107 -25.03 -0.21 31.21
N PHE A 108 -24.44 0.73 31.95
CA PHE A 108 -23.38 0.46 32.92
C PHE A 108 -23.90 0.38 34.36
N THR A 109 -25.22 0.34 34.56
CA THR A 109 -25.87 0.05 35.84
C THR A 109 -26.57 -1.29 35.76
N VAL A 110 -26.24 -2.21 36.68
CA VAL A 110 -26.93 -3.50 36.82
C VAL A 110 -27.51 -3.56 38.23
N ASP A 111 -28.80 -3.90 38.32
CA ASP A 111 -29.54 -4.03 39.58
C ASP A 111 -29.43 -2.79 40.50
N GLY A 112 -29.45 -1.60 39.90
CA GLY A 112 -29.35 -0.32 40.62
C GLY A 112 -27.94 0.02 41.14
N THR A 113 -26.95 -0.83 40.89
CA THR A 113 -25.55 -0.59 41.27
C THR A 113 -24.73 -0.20 40.03
N PRO A 114 -24.05 0.96 40.03
CA PRO A 114 -23.22 1.37 38.91
C PRO A 114 -21.96 0.49 38.85
N ILE A 115 -21.77 -0.25 37.74
CA ILE A 115 -20.55 -1.04 37.48
C ILE A 115 -19.36 -0.11 37.25
N ILE A 116 -19.61 1.02 36.60
CA ILE A 116 -18.62 2.06 36.32
C ILE A 116 -19.05 3.32 37.08
N SER A 117 -18.14 3.92 37.84
CA SER A 117 -18.42 5.18 38.55
C SER A 117 -18.59 6.36 37.59
N ASP A 118 -19.21 7.46 38.03
CA ASP A 118 -19.31 8.69 37.23
C ASP A 118 -17.94 9.20 36.75
N ALA A 119 -16.92 9.12 37.62
CA ALA A 119 -15.55 9.46 37.26
C ALA A 119 -14.95 8.50 36.22
N GLY A 120 -15.31 7.21 36.30
CA GLY A 120 -14.94 6.21 35.30
C GLY A 120 -15.53 6.52 33.93
N LEU A 121 -16.82 6.90 33.87
CA LEU A 121 -17.48 7.31 32.62
C LEU A 121 -16.86 8.58 32.03
N GLU A 122 -16.47 9.54 32.86
CA GLU A 122 -15.79 10.76 32.40
C GLU A 122 -14.38 10.44 31.87
N SER A 123 -13.62 9.62 32.58
CA SER A 123 -12.29 9.19 32.16
C SER A 123 -12.33 8.41 30.84
N ALA A 124 -13.31 7.50 30.69
CA ALA A 124 -13.52 6.75 29.45
C ALA A 124 -13.80 7.68 28.27
N GLN A 125 -14.70 8.67 28.45
CA GLN A 125 -14.97 9.69 27.43
C GLN A 125 -13.71 10.46 27.03
N ARG A 126 -12.89 10.89 28.01
CA ARG A 126 -11.62 11.60 27.73
C ARG A 126 -10.62 10.73 26.98
N GLN A 127 -10.52 9.45 27.30
CA GLN A 127 -9.63 8.54 26.60
C GLN A 127 -10.10 8.29 25.17
N LEU A 128 -11.39 8.01 24.98
CA LEU A 128 -11.97 7.74 23.67
C LEU A 128 -11.93 8.96 22.75
N SER A 129 -12.14 10.16 23.29
CA SER A 129 -11.98 11.40 22.51
C SER A 129 -10.54 11.56 22.03
N LYS A 130 -9.55 11.32 22.90
CA LYS A 130 -8.13 11.36 22.52
C LYS A 130 -7.78 10.32 21.46
N ASN A 131 -8.28 9.09 21.60
CA ASN A 131 -8.04 8.02 20.63
C ASN A 131 -8.65 8.34 19.26
N ARG A 132 -9.87 8.88 19.24
CA ARG A 132 -10.52 9.36 18.02
C ARG A 132 -9.70 10.46 17.35
N ASP A 133 -9.29 11.47 18.11
CA ASP A 133 -8.54 12.59 17.56
C ASP A 133 -7.15 12.15 17.05
N LEU A 134 -6.49 11.21 17.75
CA LEU A 134 -5.23 10.60 17.30
C LEU A 134 -5.42 9.75 16.03
N SER A 135 -6.53 9.02 15.92
CA SER A 135 -6.85 8.21 14.74
C SER A 135 -7.11 9.10 13.52
N LEU A 136 -7.79 10.23 13.72
CA LEU A 136 -7.98 11.25 12.68
C LEU A 136 -6.63 11.85 12.24
N LEU A 137 -5.78 12.21 13.20
CA LEU A 137 -4.44 12.72 12.91
C LEU A 137 -3.60 11.71 12.12
N SER A 138 -3.65 10.43 12.51
CA SER A 138 -2.98 9.33 11.79
C SER A 138 -3.49 9.23 10.34
N ALA A 139 -4.80 9.29 10.12
CA ALA A 139 -5.37 9.25 8.77
C ALA A 139 -4.85 10.41 7.89
N ILE A 140 -4.80 11.62 8.45
CA ILE A 140 -4.24 12.81 7.76
C ILE A 140 -2.75 12.59 7.46
N LEU A 141 -1.98 12.08 8.42
CA LEU A 141 -0.55 11.84 8.26
C LEU A 141 -0.28 10.81 7.15
N VAL A 142 -1.02 9.70 7.13
CA VAL A 142 -0.91 8.67 6.07
C VAL A 142 -1.26 9.27 4.70
N TYR A 143 -2.31 10.09 4.63
CA TYR A 143 -2.72 10.73 3.38
C TYR A 143 -1.66 11.71 2.84
N VAL A 144 -1.08 12.54 3.70
CA VAL A 144 0.02 13.44 3.30
C VAL A 144 1.26 12.65 2.88
N LEU A 145 1.61 11.61 3.63
CA LEU A 145 2.77 10.77 3.34
C LEU A 145 2.63 10.08 1.97
N GLN A 146 1.44 9.62 1.61
CA GLN A 146 1.15 9.05 0.29
C GLN A 146 1.45 10.04 -0.84
N ILE A 147 1.06 11.31 -0.69
CA ILE A 147 1.28 12.34 -1.71
C ILE A 147 2.78 12.64 -1.86
N VAL A 148 3.48 12.80 -0.73
CA VAL A 148 4.93 13.06 -0.72
C VAL A 148 5.69 11.90 -1.35
N GLU A 149 5.36 10.66 -0.99
CA GLU A 149 6.00 9.48 -1.56
C GLU A 149 5.82 9.42 -3.08
N ALA A 150 4.60 9.67 -3.58
CA ALA A 150 4.34 9.70 -5.02
C ALA A 150 5.14 10.80 -5.73
N SER A 151 5.23 11.99 -5.12
CA SER A 151 5.98 13.12 -5.68
C SER A 151 7.48 12.84 -5.77
N VAL A 152 8.09 12.31 -4.70
CA VAL A 152 9.52 11.97 -4.66
C VAL A 152 9.86 10.89 -5.68
N ARG A 153 9.06 9.80 -5.75
CA ARG A 153 9.28 8.73 -6.73
C ARG A 153 9.21 9.23 -8.16
N ALA A 154 8.22 10.07 -8.47
CA ALA A 154 8.08 10.62 -9.80
C ALA A 154 9.25 11.54 -10.17
N HIS A 155 9.83 12.26 -9.20
CA HIS A 155 11.05 13.03 -9.41
C HIS A 155 12.26 12.14 -9.68
N LEU A 156 12.41 11.03 -8.94
CA LEU A 156 13.53 10.08 -9.14
C LEU A 156 13.47 9.35 -10.49
N LEU A 157 12.29 9.07 -11.02
CA LEU A 157 12.14 8.44 -12.34
C LEU A 157 12.59 9.33 -13.50
N GLN A 158 12.67 10.64 -13.30
CA GLN A 158 13.22 11.56 -14.31
C GLN A 158 14.75 11.48 -14.40
N PHE A 159 15.41 10.92 -13.38
CA PHE A 159 16.86 10.76 -13.33
C PHE A 159 17.35 9.37 -13.80
N ASP A 160 16.44 8.46 -14.17
CA ASP A 160 16.81 7.15 -14.72
C ASP A 160 17.14 7.29 -16.23
N THR A 161 18.33 7.83 -16.51
CA THR A 161 18.93 7.86 -17.85
C THR A 161 19.46 6.47 -18.23
N ASN A 162 18.56 5.61 -18.70
CA ASN A 162 18.80 4.55 -19.68
C ASN A 162 20.15 3.80 -19.57
N GLU A 163 20.41 3.07 -18.48
CA GLU A 163 21.40 2.00 -18.49
C GLU A 163 20.75 0.72 -18.97
N ASN A 164 20.92 0.40 -20.25
CA ASN A 164 20.37 -0.78 -20.88
C ASN A 164 21.17 -2.03 -20.44
N LEU A 165 21.11 -2.37 -19.16
CA LEU A 165 21.73 -3.57 -18.59
C LEU A 165 20.93 -4.79 -19.02
N SER A 166 21.30 -5.36 -20.17
CA SER A 166 20.69 -6.58 -20.68
C SER A 166 21.49 -7.79 -20.20
N ILE A 167 20.88 -8.62 -19.35
CA ILE A 167 21.40 -9.94 -18.97
C ILE A 167 20.85 -10.93 -20.00
N SER A 168 21.71 -11.36 -20.94
CA SER A 168 21.35 -12.37 -21.92
C SER A 168 21.96 -13.71 -21.52
N PRO A 169 21.15 -14.73 -21.16
CA PRO A 169 21.66 -16.07 -20.92
C PRO A 169 22.13 -16.68 -22.24
N MET A 170 23.42 -16.98 -22.35
CA MET A 170 24.00 -17.63 -23.51
C MET A 170 24.25 -19.10 -23.18
N THR A 171 23.58 -19.98 -23.90
CA THR A 171 23.91 -21.41 -23.92
C THR A 171 24.84 -21.63 -25.11
N ILE A 172 26.02 -22.21 -24.86
CA ILE A 172 26.91 -22.68 -25.92
C ILE A 172 26.60 -24.17 -26.08
N PRO A 173 25.80 -24.60 -27.07
CA PRO A 173 25.62 -26.01 -27.32
C PRO A 173 26.92 -26.57 -27.91
N ASP A 174 27.51 -27.54 -27.21
CA ASP A 174 28.58 -28.38 -27.73
C ASP A 174 27.94 -29.48 -28.59
N TYR A 175 28.23 -29.48 -29.89
CA TYR A 175 27.61 -30.40 -30.85
C TYR A 175 28.25 -31.79 -30.86
N ASP A 176 29.42 -31.97 -30.21
CA ASP A 176 30.15 -33.24 -30.22
C ASP A 176 29.80 -34.16 -29.03
N LEU A 177 28.92 -33.74 -28.11
CA LEU A 177 28.40 -34.53 -26.96
C LEU A 177 29.48 -35.16 -26.05
N VAL A 178 30.73 -34.68 -26.10
CA VAL A 178 31.83 -35.21 -25.28
C VAL A 178 31.85 -34.57 -23.88
N GLU A 179 31.29 -33.38 -23.68
CA GLU A 179 31.18 -32.73 -22.36
C GLU A 179 29.76 -32.24 -22.03
N ALA A 180 29.45 -32.12 -20.72
CA ALA A 180 28.18 -31.60 -20.23
C ALA A 180 27.96 -30.13 -20.64
N PRO A 181 26.72 -29.72 -20.97
CA PRO A 181 26.43 -28.36 -21.45
C PRO A 181 26.80 -27.32 -20.39
N LYS A 182 27.69 -26.39 -20.77
CA LYS A 182 28.14 -25.29 -19.89
C LYS A 182 27.15 -24.13 -20.00
N VAL A 183 26.51 -23.80 -18.88
CA VAL A 183 25.65 -22.62 -18.74
C VAL A 183 26.50 -21.44 -18.29
N GLY A 184 26.43 -20.33 -19.02
CA GLY A 184 27.17 -19.10 -18.72
C GLY A 184 26.26 -17.88 -18.69
N VAL A 185 26.64 -16.87 -17.91
CA VAL A 185 25.97 -15.56 -17.88
C VAL A 185 26.94 -14.53 -18.41
N THR A 186 26.57 -13.84 -19.50
CA THR A 186 27.38 -12.76 -20.08
C THR A 186 26.75 -11.41 -19.73
N LEU A 187 27.53 -10.57 -19.04
CA LEU A 187 27.18 -9.17 -18.78
C LEU A 187 27.75 -8.30 -19.90
N LYS A 188 26.88 -7.65 -20.67
CA LYS A 188 27.29 -6.68 -21.69
C LYS A 188 26.97 -5.27 -21.21
N TYR A 189 28.02 -4.46 -21.06
CA TYR A 189 27.93 -3.04 -20.68
C TYR A 189 28.42 -2.19 -21.86
N SER A 190 27.64 -1.18 -22.26
CA SER A 190 28.02 -0.23 -23.32
C SER A 190 27.77 1.18 -22.82
N PHE A 191 28.83 2.00 -22.83
CA PHE A 191 28.77 3.45 -22.65
C PHE A 191 28.53 4.16 -23.99
#